data_AF-A0A8T7JPS7-F1
#
_entry.id   AF-A0A8T7JPS7-F1
#
_cell.length_a   1.000
_cell.length_b   1.000
_cell.length_c   1.000
_cell.angle_alpha   90.00
_cell.angle_beta   90.00
_cell.angle_gamma   90.00
#
_symmetry.space_group_name_H-M   'P 1'
#
loop_
_entity.id
_entity.type
_entity.pdbx_description
1 polymer ?
#
loop_
_entity_poly.entity_id
_entity_poly.type
_entity_poly.pdbx_seq_one_letter_code
_entity_poly.pdbx_strand_id
1 'polypeptide(L)'
;MSDHLHKNCQDLLGSLSEYIDGELPADLCQEIEKHLEGCDNCRIVLNTTKRTIDLVQIPIREETVPADVRERLFKRLNLDDYLNPEK
;
A
#
# COMPACT_ATOMS: atom_id res chain seq x y z
N MET A 1 -18.34 -7.97 -9.28
CA MET A 1 -17.09 -8.05 -10.06
C MET A 1 -17.29 -9.08 -11.17
N SER A 2 -18.27 -8.83 -12.04
CA SER A 2 -18.70 -9.80 -13.05
C SER A 2 -17.94 -9.58 -14.35
N ASP A 3 -17.14 -10.59 -14.70
CA ASP A 3 -16.57 -10.93 -16.01
C ASP A 3 -16.21 -9.81 -16.98
N HIS A 4 -14.99 -9.27 -16.83
CA HIS A 4 -14.29 -8.59 -17.91
C HIS A 4 -13.38 -9.59 -18.64
N LEU A 5 -13.95 -10.40 -19.55
CA LEU A 5 -13.26 -11.47 -20.26
C LEU A 5 -12.42 -10.95 -21.45
N HIS A 6 -11.35 -10.20 -21.16
CA HIS A 6 -10.34 -9.82 -22.16
C HIS A 6 -9.02 -10.46 -21.78
N LYS A 7 -8.47 -11.31 -22.67
CA LYS A 7 -7.21 -12.05 -22.43
C LYS A 7 -6.09 -11.12 -21.94
N ASN A 8 -5.93 -9.97 -22.61
CA ASN A 8 -4.91 -8.97 -22.27
C ASN A 8 -5.18 -8.21 -20.96
N CYS A 9 -6.43 -8.15 -20.47
CA CYS A 9 -6.72 -7.52 -19.18
C CYS A 9 -6.24 -8.38 -18.02
N GLN A 10 -6.29 -9.70 -18.17
CA GLN A 10 -5.86 -10.64 -17.14
C GLN A 10 -4.33 -10.62 -17.00
N ASP A 11 -3.63 -10.53 -18.12
CA ASP A 11 -2.18 -10.34 -18.16
C ASP A 11 -1.78 -9.00 -17.51
N LEU A 12 -2.49 -7.90 -17.85
CA LEU A 12 -2.29 -6.60 -17.20
C LEU A 12 -2.44 -6.67 -15.67
N LEU A 13 -3.49 -7.35 -15.18
CA LEU A 13 -3.72 -7.48 -13.74
C LEU A 13 -2.55 -8.19 -13.04
N GLY A 14 -1.92 -9.17 -13.69
CA GLY A 14 -0.75 -9.86 -13.17
C GLY A 14 0.48 -8.95 -13.05
N SER A 15 0.70 -8.05 -14.01
CA SER A 15 1.85 -7.14 -14.05
C SER A 15 1.61 -5.77 -13.39
N LEU A 16 0.40 -5.52 -12.86
CA LEU A 16 0.00 -4.20 -12.40
C LEU A 16 0.79 -3.73 -11.17
N SER A 17 1.16 -4.63 -10.26
CA SER A 17 1.95 -4.26 -9.06
C SER A 17 3.34 -3.80 -9.48
N GLU A 18 4.07 -4.63 -10.23
CA GLU A 18 5.41 -4.32 -10.74
C GLU A 18 5.42 -3.03 -11.58
N TYR A 19 4.36 -2.78 -12.35
CA TYR A 19 4.19 -1.53 -13.09
C TYR A 19 4.03 -0.32 -12.17
N ILE A 20 3.23 -0.41 -11.11
CA ILE A 20 3.03 0.67 -10.14
C ILE A 20 4.31 0.94 -9.35
N ASP A 21 5.01 -0.12 -8.97
CA ASP A 21 6.25 -0.05 -8.18
C ASP A 21 7.46 0.37 -9.02
N GLY A 22 7.32 0.39 -10.36
CA GLY A 22 8.38 0.79 -11.30
C GLY A 22 9.44 -0.28 -11.54
N GLU A 23 9.14 -1.53 -11.20
CA GLU A 23 10.03 -2.69 -11.33
C GLU A 23 9.83 -3.44 -12.66
N LEU A 24 8.78 -3.09 -13.40
CA LEU A 24 8.46 -3.73 -14.67
C LEU A 24 9.42 -3.29 -15.80
N PRO A 25 9.92 -4.23 -16.63
CA PRO A 25 10.72 -3.94 -17.82
C PRO A 25 10.07 -2.93 -18.77
N ALA A 26 10.89 -2.10 -19.43
CA ALA A 26 10.42 -0.98 -20.25
C ALA A 26 9.56 -1.40 -21.46
N ASP A 27 9.85 -2.56 -22.05
CA ASP A 27 9.06 -3.16 -23.12
C ASP A 27 7.66 -3.55 -22.64
N LEU A 28 7.55 -4.17 -21.47
CA LEU A 28 6.27 -4.53 -20.87
C LEU A 28 5.47 -3.30 -20.40
N CYS A 29 6.15 -2.26 -19.90
CA CYS A 29 5.52 -0.98 -19.59
C CYS A 29 4.81 -0.38 -20.81
N GLN A 30 5.44 -0.42 -21.99
CA GLN A 30 4.82 0.07 -23.23
C GLN A 30 3.58 -0.74 -23.64
N GLU A 31 3.60 -2.07 -23.45
CA GLU A 31 2.43 -2.91 -23.73
C GLU A 31 1.26 -2.59 -22.79
N ILE A 32 1.56 -2.36 -21.52
CA ILE A 32 0.57 -1.92 -20.52
C ILE A 32 -0.02 -0.57 -20.89
N GLU A 33 0.81 0.42 -21.22
CA GLU A 33 0.36 1.77 -21.61
C GLU A 33 -0.58 1.71 -22.82
N LYS A 34 -0.20 0.95 -23.85
CA LYS A 34 -1.03 0.72 -25.03
C LYS A 34 -2.38 0.06 -24.69
N HIS A 35 -2.40 -0.87 -23.73
CA HIS A 35 -3.65 -1.45 -23.25
C HIS A 35 -4.53 -0.41 -22.55
N LEU A 36 -3.93 0.41 -21.69
CA LEU A 36 -4.63 1.44 -20.91
C LEU A 36 -5.23 2.52 -21.79
N GLU A 37 -4.67 2.80 -22.98
CA GLU A 37 -5.27 3.72 -23.96
C GLU A 37 -6.66 3.26 -24.41
N GLY A 38 -6.83 1.95 -24.61
CA GLY A 38 -8.04 1.35 -25.19
C GLY A 38 -8.99 0.66 -24.20
N CYS A 39 -8.65 0.58 -22.91
CA CYS A 39 -9.44 -0.18 -21.93
C CYS A 39 -9.77 0.64 -20.67
N ASP A 40 -11.02 1.11 -20.60
CA ASP A 40 -11.51 1.91 -19.47
C ASP A 40 -11.55 1.13 -18.15
N ASN A 41 -11.91 -0.15 -18.19
CA ASN A 41 -11.96 -0.99 -16.99
C ASN A 41 -10.57 -1.14 -16.35
N CYS A 42 -9.55 -1.34 -17.16
CA CYS A 42 -8.17 -1.44 -16.67
C CYS A 42 -7.65 -0.10 -16.15
N ARG A 43 -8.02 1.03 -16.78
CA ARG A 43 -7.77 2.36 -16.23
C ARG A 43 -8.42 2.54 -14.86
N ILE A 44 -9.67 2.11 -14.70
CA ILE A 44 -10.38 2.16 -13.41
C ILE A 44 -9.61 1.35 -12.37
N VAL A 45 -9.24 0.10 -12.68
CA VAL A 45 -8.46 -0.74 -11.75
C VAL A 45 -7.16 -0.06 -11.35
N LEU A 46 -6.33 0.37 -12.31
CA LEU A 46 -5.06 1.07 -12.04
C LEU A 46 -5.27 2.27 -11.11
N ASN A 47 -6.24 3.13 -11.42
CA ASN A 47 -6.52 4.32 -10.63
C ASN A 47 -7.00 3.97 -9.21
N THR A 48 -7.87 2.96 -9.07
CA THR A 48 -8.33 2.52 -7.75
C THR A 48 -7.22 1.88 -6.92
N THR A 49 -6.32 1.13 -7.55
CA THR A 49 -5.15 0.54 -6.87
C THR A 49 -4.21 1.63 -6.38
N LYS A 50 -3.83 2.58 -7.25
CA LYS A 50 -2.99 3.74 -6.88
C LYS A 50 -3.60 4.52 -5.71
N ARG A 51 -4.90 4.82 -5.79
CA ARG A 51 -5.59 5.52 -4.69
C ARG A 51 -5.63 4.73 -3.39
N THR A 52 -5.74 3.40 -3.47
CA THR A 52 -5.67 2.54 -2.28
C THR A 52 -4.28 2.59 -1.64
N ILE A 53 -3.23 2.56 -2.46
CA ILE A 53 -1.84 2.72 -2.00
C ILE A 53 -1.68 4.08 -1.32
N ASP A 54 -2.13 5.16 -1.96
CA ASP A 54 -2.08 6.51 -1.39
C ASP A 54 -2.78 6.58 -0.02
N LEU A 55 -3.97 5.98 0.11
CA LEU A 55 -4.75 5.96 1.35
C LEU A 55 -4.05 5.20 2.48
N VAL A 56 -3.36 4.10 2.17
CA VAL A 56 -2.63 3.29 3.16
C VAL A 56 -1.28 3.90 3.50
N GLN A 57 -0.65 4.61 2.56
CA GLN A 57 0.60 5.34 2.77
C GLN A 57 0.41 6.64 3.56
N ILE A 58 -0.83 7.11 3.76
CA ILE A 58 -1.09 8.22 4.69
C ILE A 58 -0.46 7.82 6.03
N PRO A 59 0.53 8.59 6.52
CA PRO A 59 1.15 8.27 7.79
C PRO A 59 0.01 8.20 8.81
N ILE A 60 -0.17 7.02 9.40
CA ILE A 60 -0.91 6.90 10.64
C ILE A 60 -0.29 7.98 11.50
N ARG A 61 -1.06 9.05 11.79
CA ARG A 61 -0.61 10.07 12.74
C ARG A 61 -0.04 9.28 13.89
N GLU A 62 1.22 9.54 14.26
CA GLU A 62 1.78 8.92 15.45
C GLU A 62 0.83 9.26 16.60
N GLU A 63 -0.11 8.36 16.87
CA GLU A 63 -0.99 8.46 18.00
C GLU A 63 -0.07 8.12 19.16
N THR A 64 0.49 9.17 19.75
CA THR A 64 1.33 9.05 20.92
C THR A 64 0.53 8.33 21.97
N VAL A 65 0.98 7.15 22.38
CA VAL A 65 0.38 6.42 23.50
C VAL A 65 0.32 7.38 24.70
N PRO A 66 -0.86 7.59 25.31
CA PRO A 66 -0.97 8.42 26.50
C PRO A 66 0.04 7.99 27.56
N ALA A 67 0.71 8.96 28.19
CA ALA A 67 1.83 8.69 29.10
C ALA A 67 1.42 7.75 30.26
N ASP A 68 0.18 7.86 30.73
CA ASP A 68 -0.37 7.01 31.80
C ASP A 68 -0.53 5.54 31.35
N VAL A 69 -0.88 5.30 30.10
CA VAL A 69 -1.00 3.95 29.52
C VAL A 69 0.39 3.31 29.42
N ARG A 70 1.39 4.06 28.94
CA ARG A 70 2.80 3.61 28.90
C ARG A 70 3.30 3.29 30.31
N GLU A 71 3.08 4.19 31.27
CA GLU A 71 3.54 4.02 32.64
C GLU A 71 2.91 2.78 33.31
N ARG A 72 1.60 2.60 33.18
CA ARG A 72 0.89 1.45 33.74
C ARG A 72 1.35 0.14 33.13
N LEU A 73 1.60 0.12 31.82
CA LEU A 73 2.10 -1.07 31.12
C LEU A 73 3.49 -1.46 31.62
N PHE A 74 4.41 -0.50 31.69
CA PHE A 74 5.80 -0.75 32.08
C PHE A 74 5.88 -1.24 33.54
N LYS A 75 5.10 -0.64 34.45
CA LYS A 75 4.95 -1.13 35.83
C LYS A 75 4.45 -2.58 35.91
N ARG A 76 3.50 -2.97 35.05
CA ARG A 76 2.98 -4.36 35.03
C ARG A 76 3.97 -5.37 34.47
N LEU A 77 4.84 -4.93 33.58
CA LEU A 77 5.89 -5.76 32.98
C LEU A 77 7.19 -5.74 33.81
N ASN A 78 7.24 -5.02 34.94
CA ASN A 78 8.45 -4.78 35.72
C ASN A 78 9.59 -4.16 34.89
N LEU A 79 9.25 -3.21 34.01
CA LEU A 79 10.17 -2.49 33.12
C LEU A 79 10.38 -1.04 33.58
N ASP A 80 10.31 -0.79 34.88
CA ASP A 80 10.35 0.56 35.47
C ASP A 80 11.64 1.31 35.14
N ASP A 81 12.75 0.60 34.95
CA ASP A 81 14.05 1.16 34.53
C ASP A 81 13.97 1.91 33.19
N TYR A 82 13.00 1.56 32.32
CA TYR A 82 12.79 2.20 31.02
C TYR A 82 11.83 3.40 31.08
N LEU A 83 11.23 3.69 32.24
CA LEU A 83 10.41 4.88 32.45
C LEU A 83 11.24 6.13 32.78
N ASN A 84 12.45 5.95 33.34
CA ASN A 84 13.39 7.02 33.66
C ASN A 84 14.78 6.67 33.12
N PRO A 85 15.12 7.02 31.86
CA PRO A 85 16.39 6.62 31.24
C PRO A 85 17.64 7.35 31.79
N GLU A 86 17.54 8.12 32.87
CA GLU A 86 18.71 8.71 33.54
C GLU A 86 18.65 8.56 35.06
N LYS A 87 19.52 7.69 35.57
CA LYS A 87 20.33 7.98 36.75
C LYS A 87 21.78 7.60 36.48
#